data_AF-A0A1V9YCK7-F1
#
_entry.id   AF-A0A1V9YCK7-F1
#
_cell.length_a   1.000
_cell.length_b   1.000
_cell.length_c   1.000
_cell.angle_alpha   90.00
_cell.angle_beta   90.00
_cell.angle_gamma   90.00
#
_symmetry.space_group_name_H-M   'P 1'
#
loop_
_entity.id
_entity.type
_entity.pdbx_description
1 polymer ?
#
loop_
_entity_poly.entity_id
_entity_poly.type
_entity_poly.pdbx_seq_one_letter_code
_entity_poly.pdbx_strand_id
1 'polypeptide(L)'
;MTPAGLRAFYREAGKGRMSSRQLVTSLDFPVSIRRAQQLLHWHPKFRFKKRLGCPPLTPSHRQARLRFAFDTVGQGLDWTKMIFSDEKKFNLDGPDGWQCY
;
A
#
# COMPACT_ATOMS: atom_id res chain seq x y z
N MET A 1 30.30 -5.91 7.77
CA MET A 1 28.94 -6.49 7.74
C MET A 1 29.03 -7.98 8.00
N THR A 2 28.44 -8.50 9.08
CA THR A 2 28.50 -9.93 9.40
C THR A 2 27.37 -10.70 8.66
N PRO A 3 27.58 -11.98 8.28
CA PRO A 3 26.51 -12.78 7.67
C PRO A 3 25.26 -12.92 8.56
N ALA A 4 25.45 -12.99 9.88
CA ALA A 4 24.34 -13.04 10.84
C ALA A 4 23.54 -11.71 10.85
N GLY A 5 24.23 -10.57 10.84
CA GLY A 5 23.59 -9.25 10.78
C GLY A 5 22.80 -9.05 9.50
N LEU A 6 23.33 -9.50 8.35
CA LEU A 6 22.62 -9.43 7.08
C LEU A 6 21.33 -10.27 7.07
N ARG A 7 21.36 -11.47 7.65
CA ARG A 7 20.14 -12.30 7.80
C ARG A 7 19.11 -11.66 8.71
N ALA A 8 19.54 -11.07 9.84
CA ALA A 8 18.66 -10.34 10.74
C ALA A 8 18.03 -9.12 10.05
N PHE A 9 18.82 -8.37 9.27
CA PHE A 9 18.35 -7.25 8.46
C PHE A 9 17.25 -7.67 7.47
N TYR A 10 17.46 -8.74 6.70
CA TYR A 10 16.42 -9.24 5.78
C TYR A 10 15.18 -9.76 6.49
N ARG A 11 15.34 -10.43 7.64
CA ARG A 11 14.20 -10.91 8.42
C ARG A 11 13.32 -9.76 8.92
N GLU A 12 13.93 -8.68 9.44
CA GLU A 12 13.18 -7.50 9.90
C GLU A 12 12.56 -6.73 8.74
N ALA A 13 13.29 -6.56 7.63
CA ALA A 13 12.75 -5.96 6.43
C ALA A 13 11.52 -6.71 5.88
N GLY A 14 11.53 -8.05 6.00
CA GLY A 14 10.42 -8.94 5.61
C GLY A 14 9.09 -8.62 6.31
N LYS A 15 9.11 -7.99 7.48
CA LYS A 15 7.88 -7.59 8.20
C LYS A 15 7.17 -6.41 7.54
N GLY A 16 7.86 -5.62 6.71
CA GLY A 16 7.29 -4.48 5.98
C GLY A 16 6.84 -3.29 6.86
N ARG A 17 7.32 -3.20 8.11
CA ARG A 17 6.88 -2.19 9.09
C ARG A 17 7.83 -0.99 9.22
N MET A 18 9.00 -1.05 8.61
CA MET A 18 10.08 -0.08 8.81
C MET A 18 10.67 0.36 7.47
N SER A 19 11.07 1.63 7.40
CA SER A 19 11.90 2.16 6.32
C SER A 19 13.35 1.64 6.41
N SER A 20 14.11 1.72 5.32
CA SER A 20 15.54 1.35 5.32
C SER A 20 16.36 2.10 6.38
N ARG A 21 16.00 3.37 6.68
CA ARG A 21 16.63 4.15 7.74
C ARG A 21 16.33 3.57 9.12
N GLN A 22 15.05 3.31 9.39
CA GLN A 22 14.63 2.71 10.65
C GLN A 22 15.26 1.33 10.86
N LEU A 23 15.38 0.51 9.80
CA LEU A 23 16.05 -0.79 9.86
C LEU A 23 17.54 -0.67 10.20
N VAL A 24 18.24 0.30 9.61
CA VAL A 24 19.67 0.53 9.90
C VAL A 24 19.85 0.97 11.36
N THR A 25 19.03 1.91 11.84
CA THR A 25 19.11 2.42 13.20
C THR A 25 18.68 1.39 14.24
N SER A 26 17.58 0.65 14.02
CA SER A 26 17.05 -0.29 15.02
C SER A 26 17.90 -1.53 15.21
N LEU A 27 18.65 -1.94 14.18
CA LEU A 27 19.54 -3.10 14.22
C LEU A 27 21.01 -2.75 14.45
N ASP A 28 21.31 -1.46 14.65
CA ASP A 28 22.68 -0.92 14.65
C ASP A 28 23.51 -1.48 13.49
N PHE A 29 22.89 -1.51 12.30
CA PHE A 29 23.45 -2.21 11.16
C PHE A 29 24.56 -1.35 10.52
N PRO A 30 25.82 -1.81 10.47
CA PRO A 30 26.97 -0.96 10.14
C PRO A 30 27.11 -0.73 8.64
N VAL A 31 26.11 -0.10 8.03
CA VAL A 31 26.06 0.25 6.61
C VAL A 31 25.37 1.59 6.43
N SER A 32 25.70 2.29 5.35
CA SER A 32 24.94 3.48 4.97
C SER A 32 23.52 3.12 4.55
N ILE A 33 22.58 4.07 4.69
CA ILE A 33 21.18 3.91 4.26
C ILE A 33 21.10 3.53 2.77
N ARG A 34 21.94 4.13 1.92
CA ARG A 34 22.04 3.81 0.48
C ARG A 34 22.39 2.34 0.27
N ARG A 35 23.36 1.82 1.04
CA ARG A 35 23.76 0.41 0.94
C ARG A 35 22.64 -0.52 1.40
N ALA A 36 21.91 -0.17 2.46
CA ALA A 36 20.74 -0.92 2.90
C ALA A 36 19.63 -0.98 1.82
N GLN A 37 19.38 0.12 1.12
CA GLN A 37 18.43 0.16 0.00
C GLN A 37 18.87 -0.75 -1.16
N GLN A 38 20.16 -0.72 -1.52
CA GLN A 38 20.72 -1.62 -2.55
C GLN A 38 20.60 -3.09 -2.15
N LEU A 39 20.88 -3.43 -0.89
CA LEU A 39 20.77 -4.79 -0.38
C LEU A 39 19.34 -5.32 -0.47
N LEU A 40 18.34 -4.47 -0.21
CA LEU A 40 16.93 -4.83 -0.40
C LEU A 40 16.58 -4.93 -1.89
N HIS A 41 17.07 -4.02 -2.71
CA HIS A 41 16.80 -4.03 -4.16
C HIS A 41 17.37 -5.27 -4.86
N TRP A 42 18.57 -5.72 -4.49
CA TRP A 42 19.22 -6.89 -5.09
C TRP A 42 18.70 -8.22 -4.56
N HIS A 43 18.03 -8.22 -3.41
CA HIS A 43 17.54 -9.45 -2.82
C HIS A 43 16.29 -9.94 -3.56
N PRO A 44 16.24 -11.21 -4.03
CA PRO A 44 15.24 -11.69 -4.98
C PRO A 44 13.79 -11.63 -4.46
N LYS A 45 13.59 -11.68 -3.14
CA LYS A 45 12.26 -11.66 -2.51
C LYS A 45 11.71 -10.26 -2.23
N PHE A 46 12.53 -9.21 -2.35
CA PHE A 46 12.09 -7.84 -2.05
C PHE A 46 11.80 -7.08 -3.35
N ARG A 47 10.62 -6.49 -3.42
CA ARG A 47 10.22 -5.64 -4.54
C ARG A 47 9.67 -4.33 -4.00
N PHE A 48 10.22 -3.23 -4.48
CA PHE A 48 9.68 -1.92 -4.18
C PHE A 48 8.38 -1.72 -4.96
N LYS A 49 7.29 -1.39 -4.26
CA LYS A 49 6.02 -1.01 -4.85
C LYS A 49 5.59 0.32 -4.26
N LYS A 50 5.30 1.29 -5.13
CA LYS A 50 4.71 2.57 -4.70
C LYS A 50 3.32 2.29 -4.13
N ARG A 51 3.01 2.88 -2.98
CA ARG A 51 1.66 2.82 -2.41
C ARG A 51 0.71 3.58 -3.35
N LEU A 52 -0.41 2.95 -3.70
CA LEU A 52 -1.47 3.62 -4.44
C LEU A 52 -2.05 4.76 -3.60
N GLY A 53 -2.32 5.89 -4.24
CA GLY A 53 -2.99 7.01 -3.59
C GLY A 53 -4.41 6.61 -3.23
N CYS A 54 -4.73 6.55 -1.95
CA CYS A 54 -6.08 6.26 -1.47
C CYS A 54 -6.39 7.15 -0.26
N PRO A 55 -7.59 7.74 -0.18
CA PRO A 55 -8.02 8.43 1.02
C PRO A 55 -7.97 7.50 2.25
N PRO A 56 -7.57 8.01 3.43
CA PRO A 56 -7.51 7.19 4.63
C PRO A 56 -8.92 6.75 5.03
N LEU A 57 -9.11 5.43 5.23
CA LEU A 57 -10.33 4.89 5.79
C LEU A 57 -10.26 4.94 7.32
N THR A 58 -11.20 5.66 7.94
CA THR A 58 -11.41 5.60 9.39
C THR A 58 -12.04 4.25 9.77
N PRO A 59 -12.00 3.85 11.05
CA PRO A 59 -12.72 2.68 11.52
C PRO A 59 -14.23 2.73 11.18
N SER A 60 -14.84 3.91 11.31
CA SER A 60 -16.23 4.16 10.92
C SER A 60 -16.48 3.87 9.44
N HIS A 61 -15.64 4.40 8.53
CA HIS A 61 -15.77 4.16 7.09
C HIS A 61 -15.69 2.67 6.76
N ARG A 62 -14.78 1.92 7.40
CA ARG A 62 -14.67 0.47 7.20
C ARG A 62 -15.93 -0.26 7.62
N GLN A 63 -16.47 0.09 8.79
CA GLN A 63 -17.69 -0.53 9.31
C GLN A 63 -18.90 -0.25 8.41
N ALA A 64 -19.07 0.99 7.96
CA ALA A 64 -20.16 1.37 7.06
C ALA A 64 -20.07 0.65 5.71
N ARG A 65 -18.87 0.58 5.12
CA ARG A 65 -18.62 -0.15 3.86
C ARG A 65 -18.91 -1.65 3.99
N LEU A 66 -18.51 -2.27 5.10
CA LEU A 66 -18.77 -3.70 5.35
C LEU A 66 -20.27 -3.98 5.51
N ARG A 67 -21.00 -3.12 6.25
CA ARG A 67 -22.46 -3.24 6.38
C ARG A 67 -23.14 -3.11 5.03
N PHE A 68 -22.81 -2.07 4.26
CA PHE A 68 -23.34 -1.89 2.91
C PHE A 68 -23.09 -3.12 2.04
N ALA A 69 -21.87 -3.67 2.03
CA ALA A 69 -21.57 -4.88 1.25
C ALA A 69 -22.37 -6.10 1.73
N PHE A 70 -22.53 -6.28 3.03
CA PHE A 70 -23.34 -7.37 3.58
C PHE A 70 -24.82 -7.23 3.20
N ASP A 71 -25.39 -6.04 3.33
CA ASP A 71 -26.81 -5.77 3.06
C ASP A 71 -27.11 -5.83 1.55
N THR A 72 -26.17 -5.39 0.70
CA THR A 72 -26.39 -5.33 -0.75
C THR A 72 -26.00 -6.60 -1.50
N VAL A 73 -24.83 -7.16 -1.18
CA VAL A 73 -24.30 -8.35 -1.86
C VAL A 73 -24.72 -9.63 -1.12
N GLY A 74 -24.65 -9.64 0.21
CA GLY A 74 -24.90 -10.82 1.02
C GLY A 74 -26.38 -11.18 1.16
N GLN A 75 -27.25 -10.18 1.34
CA GLN A 75 -28.68 -10.39 1.52
C GLN A 75 -29.48 -10.34 0.20
N GLY A 76 -28.83 -10.00 -0.92
CA GLY A 76 -29.43 -10.03 -2.25
C GLY A 76 -30.39 -8.88 -2.50
N LEU A 77 -29.83 -7.69 -2.80
CA LEU A 77 -30.61 -6.58 -3.34
C LEU A 77 -30.93 -6.81 -4.82
N ASP A 78 -32.15 -6.46 -5.24
CA ASP A 78 -32.58 -6.53 -6.64
C ASP A 78 -31.94 -5.39 -7.44
N TRP A 79 -30.75 -5.65 -7.98
CA TRP A 79 -29.97 -4.70 -8.76
C TRP A 79 -30.70 -4.19 -10.01
N THR A 80 -31.72 -4.91 -10.51
CA THR A 80 -32.48 -4.47 -11.71
C THR A 80 -33.30 -3.22 -11.47
N LYS A 81 -33.59 -2.90 -10.21
CA LYS A 81 -34.34 -1.70 -9.80
C LYS A 81 -33.42 -0.57 -9.34
N MET A 82 -32.11 -0.78 -9.32
CA MET A 82 -31.14 0.19 -8.81
C MET A 82 -30.62 1.06 -9.95
N ILE A 83 -30.76 2.38 -9.80
CA ILE A 83 -30.15 3.37 -10.70
C ILE A 83 -28.96 3.96 -9.95
N PHE A 84 -27.77 3.86 -10.55
CA PHE A 84 -26.56 4.50 -10.04
C PHE A 84 -26.37 5.85 -10.72
N SER A 85 -26.21 6.89 -9.92
CA SER A 85 -25.82 8.22 -10.37
C SER A 85 -24.59 8.68 -9.59
N ASP A 86 -23.60 9.20 -10.29
CA ASP A 86 -22.46 9.88 -9.69
C ASP A 86 -22.15 11.14 -10.53
N GLU A 87 -21.60 12.16 -9.88
CA GLU A 87 -21.23 13.40 -10.53
C GLU A 87 -19.71 13.44 -10.71
N LYS A 88 -19.27 13.40 -11.97
CA LYS A 88 -17.88 13.66 -12.31
C LYS A 88 -17.77 15.06 -12.91
N LYS A 89 -16.84 15.86 -12.37
CA LYS A 89 -16.46 17.13 -13.00
C LYS A 89 -15.69 16.85 -14.29
N PHE A 90 -16.22 17.29 -15.42
CA PHE A 90 -15.51 17.28 -16.70
C PHE A 90 -14.89 18.66 -16.94
N ASN A 91 -13.58 18.76 -16.77
CA ASN A 91 -12.86 19.93 -17.24
C ASN A 91 -12.61 19.73 -18.74
N LEU A 92 -12.97 20.71 -19.57
CA LEU A 92 -12.81 20.67 -21.04
C LEU A 92 -11.38 21.07 -21.48
N ASP A 93 -10.40 20.86 -20.61
CA ASP A 93 -9.00 21.27 -20.76
C ASP A 93 -8.08 20.15 -21.29
N GLY A 94 -8.63 18.95 -21.50
CA GLY A 94 -7.94 17.82 -22.11
C GLY A 94 -8.17 16.52 -21.35
N PRO A 95 -7.64 15.39 -21.84
CA PRO A 95 -7.66 14.14 -21.08
C PRO A 95 -6.95 14.36 -19.74
N ASP A 96 -7.64 13.98 -18.66
CA ASP A 96 -7.29 14.18 -17.25
C ASP A 96 -6.05 13.33 -16.88
N GLY A 97 -4.89 13.69 -17.44
CA GLY A 97 -3.57 13.11 -17.22
C GLY A 97 -3.34 11.70 -17.76
N TRP A 98 -2.14 11.43 -18.28
CA TRP A 98 -1.65 10.06 -18.60
C TRP A 98 -1.42 9.18 -17.36
N GLN A 99 -1.98 9.53 -16.21
CA GLN A 99 -1.91 8.72 -15.00
C GLN A 99 -3.13 7.82 -14.96
N CYS A 100 -2.99 6.63 -15.55
CA CYS A 100 -3.92 5.53 -15.34
C CYS A 100 -4.00 5.26 -13.83
N TYR A 101 -5.20 5.40 -13.26
CA TYR A 101 -5.53 4.98 -11.90
C TYR A 101 -5.38 3.46 -11.73
#